data_AF-A0A7K3BEU6-F1
#
_entry.id   AF-A0A7K3BEU6-F1
#
_cell.length_a   1.000
_cell.length_b   1.000
_cell.length_c   1.000
_cell.angle_alpha   90.00
_cell.angle_beta   90.00
_cell.angle_gamma   90.00
#
_symmetry.space_group_name_H-M   'P 1'
#
loop_
_entity.id
_entity.type
_entity.pdbx_description
1 polymer ?
#
loop_
_entity_poly.entity_id
_entity_poly.type
_entity_poly.pdbx_seq_one_letter_code
_entity_poly.pdbx_strand_id
1 'polypeptide(L)'
;MSDAAQPTVAEVRAAVEAVKAALDRHLDAIENRTGEDDPAVYGAFEALASAAEAYDELLYDTYDEVTPFEVPLGDTLPEYSGPEEPGAISVLIRRDYTVADPQRLVRQAERVSGSAAAEGGDVGAAVGALFGEYEPDEIAERHKEFGLEEGDSTLWVTAAGPAEPGEWLSAPFDQADPRHLLCRFDVSAVYDEETDADALDRLA
;
A
#
# COMPACT_ATOMS: atom_id res chain seq x y z
N MET A 1 34.59 0.58 -13.38
CA MET A 1 33.20 0.10 -13.46
C MET A 1 33.29 -1.41 -13.45
N SER A 2 32.57 -2.04 -12.51
CA SER A 2 32.73 -3.45 -12.16
C SER A 2 32.33 -4.33 -13.34
N ASP A 3 33.23 -5.21 -13.74
CA ASP A 3 32.98 -6.30 -14.69
C ASP A 3 32.17 -7.36 -13.93
N ALA A 4 30.84 -7.18 -13.87
CA ALA A 4 29.95 -8.22 -13.37
C ALA A 4 29.92 -9.32 -14.44
N ALA A 5 30.45 -10.50 -14.12
CA ALA A 5 30.46 -11.63 -15.03
C ALA A 5 29.03 -11.91 -15.49
N GLN A 6 28.80 -11.91 -16.81
CA GLN A 6 27.50 -12.27 -17.35
C GLN A 6 27.15 -13.70 -16.93
N PRO A 7 25.91 -13.95 -16.50
CA PRO A 7 25.47 -15.29 -16.14
C PRO A 7 25.64 -16.25 -17.32
N THR A 8 26.01 -17.47 -17.00
CA THR A 8 26.37 -18.50 -17.96
C THR A 8 25.17 -19.38 -18.28
N VAL A 9 25.17 -19.98 -19.48
CA VAL A 9 24.18 -20.98 -19.89
C VAL A 9 24.07 -22.15 -18.89
N ALA A 10 25.16 -22.46 -18.17
CA ALA A 10 25.16 -23.49 -17.14
C ALA A 10 24.38 -23.07 -15.90
N GLU A 11 24.44 -21.80 -15.50
CA GLU A 11 23.68 -21.25 -14.37
C GLU A 11 22.18 -21.22 -14.68
N VAL A 12 21.78 -20.79 -15.88
CA VAL A 12 20.36 -20.86 -16.29
C VAL A 12 19.84 -22.30 -16.26
N ARG A 13 20.65 -23.26 -16.73
CA ARG A 13 20.29 -24.68 -16.65
C ARG A 13 20.21 -25.19 -15.21
N ALA A 14 21.08 -24.72 -14.32
CA ALA A 14 20.99 -25.09 -12.91
C ALA A 14 19.73 -24.50 -12.25
N ALA A 15 19.37 -23.27 -12.59
CA ALA A 15 18.21 -22.58 -12.06
C ALA A 15 16.89 -23.26 -12.49
N VAL A 16 16.75 -23.64 -13.76
CA VAL A 16 15.54 -24.38 -14.19
C VAL A 16 15.41 -25.74 -13.51
N GLU A 17 16.52 -26.43 -13.24
CA GLU A 17 16.50 -27.68 -12.45
C GLU A 17 16.13 -27.42 -10.98
N ALA A 18 16.54 -26.28 -10.41
CA ALA A 18 16.14 -25.89 -9.07
C ALA A 18 14.62 -25.63 -8.98
N VAL A 19 14.03 -24.98 -9.99
CA VAL A 19 12.57 -24.77 -10.07
C VAL A 19 11.83 -26.11 -10.12
N LYS A 20 12.25 -27.05 -10.97
CA LYS A 20 11.64 -28.39 -11.04
C LYS A 20 11.70 -29.12 -9.71
N ALA A 21 12.87 -29.13 -9.07
CA ALA A 21 13.04 -29.76 -7.77
C ALA A 21 12.21 -29.07 -6.66
N ALA A 22 11.96 -27.77 -6.77
CA ALA A 22 11.08 -27.04 -5.86
C ALA A 22 9.60 -27.35 -6.09
N LEU A 23 9.18 -27.53 -7.34
CA LEU A 23 7.83 -27.99 -7.68
C LEU A 23 7.54 -29.37 -7.09
N ASP A 24 8.49 -30.31 -7.25
CA ASP A 24 8.36 -31.66 -6.69
C ASP A 24 8.23 -31.60 -5.15
N ARG A 25 9.09 -30.81 -4.48
CA ARG A 25 9.02 -30.62 -3.02
C ARG A 25 7.71 -29.96 -2.55
N HIS A 26 7.19 -29.01 -3.31
CA HIS A 26 5.93 -28.35 -2.99
C HIS A 26 4.76 -29.31 -3.11
N LEU A 27 4.72 -30.13 -4.17
CA LEU A 27 3.71 -31.18 -4.31
C LEU A 27 3.82 -32.21 -3.17
N ASP A 28 5.03 -32.68 -2.86
CA ASP A 28 5.26 -33.61 -1.74
C ASP A 28 4.75 -33.04 -0.40
N ALA A 29 4.98 -31.75 -0.14
CA ALA A 29 4.49 -31.09 1.07
C ALA A 29 2.96 -31.05 1.13
N ILE A 30 2.30 -30.76 0.00
CA ILE A 30 0.83 -30.74 -0.09
C ILE A 30 0.25 -32.14 0.13
N GLU A 31 0.82 -33.17 -0.50
CA GLU A 31 0.35 -34.56 -0.38
C GLU A 31 0.52 -35.12 1.03
N ASN A 32 1.48 -34.60 1.80
CA ASN A 32 1.78 -35.04 3.16
C ASN A 32 1.35 -34.04 4.25
N ARG A 33 0.52 -33.04 3.91
CA ARG A 33 0.10 -32.00 4.87
C ARG A 33 -0.65 -32.59 6.06
N THR A 34 -0.40 -32.02 7.23
CA THR A 34 -0.94 -32.46 8.53
C THR A 34 -2.10 -31.59 9.03
N GLY A 35 -2.39 -30.48 8.33
CA GLY A 35 -3.49 -29.55 8.63
C GLY A 35 -3.76 -28.60 7.45
N GLU A 36 -4.75 -27.72 7.62
CA GLU A 36 -5.03 -26.64 6.65
C GLU A 36 -3.92 -25.59 6.60
N ASP A 37 -3.32 -25.26 7.75
CA ASP A 37 -2.22 -24.30 7.91
C ASP A 37 -0.88 -25.00 8.19
N ASP A 38 -0.49 -25.96 7.35
CA ASP A 38 0.76 -26.70 7.55
C ASP A 38 1.98 -25.82 7.19
N PRO A 39 2.89 -25.51 8.14
CA PRO A 39 4.07 -24.68 7.88
C PRO A 39 5.03 -25.31 6.86
N ALA A 40 5.00 -26.63 6.67
CA ALA A 40 5.82 -27.29 5.65
C ALA A 40 5.34 -26.95 4.23
N VAL A 41 4.03 -26.78 4.03
CA VAL A 41 3.46 -26.37 2.73
C VAL A 41 3.84 -24.92 2.44
N TYR A 42 3.72 -24.04 3.44
CA TYR A 42 4.12 -22.64 3.32
C TYR A 42 5.61 -22.48 3.00
N GLY A 43 6.49 -23.16 3.75
CA GLY A 43 7.92 -23.11 3.49
C GLY A 43 8.31 -23.69 2.12
N ALA A 44 7.60 -24.72 1.64
CA ALA A 44 7.82 -25.26 0.30
C ALA A 44 7.32 -24.31 -0.81
N PHE A 45 6.24 -23.57 -0.56
CA PHE A 45 5.73 -22.53 -1.44
C PHE A 45 6.74 -21.36 -1.57
N GLU A 46 7.26 -20.84 -0.45
CA GLU A 46 8.29 -19.78 -0.48
C GLU A 46 9.56 -20.22 -1.22
N ALA A 47 10.00 -21.47 -0.97
CA ALA A 47 11.17 -22.02 -1.66
C ALA A 47 10.95 -22.18 -3.18
N LEU A 48 9.71 -22.48 -3.60
CA LEU A 48 9.34 -22.52 -5.01
C LEU A 48 9.32 -21.12 -5.63
N ALA A 49 8.72 -20.14 -4.95
CA ALA A 49 8.71 -18.75 -5.38
C ALA A 49 10.13 -18.20 -5.60
N SER A 50 11.02 -18.38 -4.62
CA SER A 50 12.42 -17.94 -4.71
C SER A 50 13.18 -18.63 -5.84
N ALA A 51 12.95 -19.93 -6.06
CA ALA A 51 13.59 -20.65 -7.17
C ALA A 51 13.11 -20.14 -8.53
N ALA A 52 11.81 -19.81 -8.65
CA ALA A 52 11.23 -19.28 -9.89
C ALA A 52 11.77 -17.89 -10.22
N GLU A 53 11.84 -16.99 -9.23
CA GLU A 53 12.40 -15.65 -9.39
C GLU A 53 13.88 -15.70 -9.84
N ALA A 54 14.70 -16.50 -9.17
CA ALA A 54 16.12 -16.67 -9.55
C ALA A 54 16.29 -17.23 -10.97
N TYR A 55 15.37 -18.09 -11.42
CA TYR A 55 15.38 -18.59 -12.80
C TYR A 55 14.99 -17.50 -13.80
N ASP A 56 13.96 -16.70 -13.49
CA ASP A 56 13.48 -15.61 -14.34
C ASP A 56 14.57 -14.52 -14.53
N GLU A 57 15.24 -14.12 -13.44
CA GLU A 57 16.37 -13.19 -13.49
C GLU A 57 17.49 -13.69 -14.40
N LEU A 58 17.93 -14.94 -14.21
CA LEU A 58 19.00 -15.53 -15.02
C LEU A 58 18.58 -15.73 -16.49
N LEU A 59 17.30 -16.02 -16.73
CA LEU A 59 16.75 -16.16 -18.07
C LEU A 59 16.75 -14.81 -18.79
N TYR A 60 16.34 -13.75 -18.10
CA TYR A 60 16.36 -12.39 -18.62
C TYR A 60 17.79 -11.92 -18.92
N ASP A 61 18.71 -12.06 -17.96
CA ASP A 61 20.09 -11.62 -18.14
C ASP A 61 20.83 -12.34 -19.28
N THR A 62 20.49 -13.61 -19.53
CA THR A 62 21.19 -14.44 -20.53
C THR A 62 20.54 -14.38 -21.91
N TYR A 63 19.21 -14.30 -21.97
CA TYR A 63 18.45 -14.46 -23.22
C TYR A 63 17.50 -13.31 -23.54
N ASP A 64 17.37 -12.30 -22.67
CA ASP A 64 16.39 -11.18 -22.79
C ASP A 64 14.95 -11.70 -22.92
N GLU A 65 14.65 -12.80 -22.23
CA GLU A 65 13.36 -13.49 -22.21
C GLU A 65 12.87 -13.61 -20.78
N VAL A 66 11.54 -13.59 -20.61
CA VAL A 66 10.88 -13.74 -19.30
C VAL A 66 9.90 -14.93 -19.34
N THR A 67 9.67 -15.52 -18.18
CA THR A 67 8.66 -16.58 -18.05
C THR A 67 7.24 -15.98 -18.05
N PRO A 68 6.23 -16.68 -18.57
CA PRO A 68 4.85 -16.19 -18.56
C PRO A 68 4.15 -16.35 -17.20
N PHE A 69 4.87 -16.75 -16.15
CA PHE A 69 4.33 -17.00 -14.82
C PHE A 69 4.75 -15.87 -13.89
N GLU A 70 3.77 -15.19 -13.31
CA GLU A 70 4.04 -14.25 -12.22
C GLU A 70 3.84 -14.97 -10.89
N VAL A 71 4.86 -14.96 -10.04
CA VAL A 71 4.66 -15.23 -8.62
C VAL A 71 3.89 -14.03 -8.08
N PRO A 72 2.71 -14.21 -7.46
CA PRO A 72 2.08 -13.11 -6.75
C PRO A 72 3.06 -12.65 -5.68
N LEU A 73 3.74 -11.53 -5.91
CA LEU A 73 4.27 -10.69 -4.85
C LEU A 73 3.03 -10.29 -4.08
N GLY A 74 2.74 -11.03 -3.02
CA GLY A 74 1.53 -10.78 -2.29
C GLY A 74 1.53 -9.32 -1.86
N ASP A 75 0.44 -8.63 -2.14
CA ASP A 75 -0.08 -7.56 -1.27
C ASP A 75 -0.37 -8.08 0.16
N THR A 76 0.12 -9.27 0.50
CA THR A 76 0.11 -9.89 1.81
C THR A 76 0.99 -9.04 2.71
N LEU A 77 0.30 -8.16 3.42
CA LEU A 77 0.77 -7.58 4.66
C LEU A 77 1.47 -8.66 5.50
N PRO A 78 2.54 -8.32 6.22
CA PRO A 78 3.25 -9.29 7.03
C PRO A 78 2.30 -9.92 8.06
N GLU A 79 2.57 -11.16 8.46
CA GLU A 79 1.77 -11.86 9.47
C GLU A 79 1.55 -10.99 10.70
N TYR A 80 0.29 -10.95 11.16
CA TYR A 80 -0.08 -10.18 12.34
C TYR A 80 0.70 -10.69 13.56
N SER A 81 1.48 -9.81 14.19
CA SER A 81 2.28 -10.12 15.37
C SER A 81 1.84 -9.35 16.62
N GLY A 82 0.63 -8.79 16.62
CA GLY A 82 0.07 -8.02 17.74
C GLY A 82 -0.69 -8.89 18.75
N PRO A 83 -1.27 -8.28 19.80
CA PRO A 83 -2.07 -9.00 20.80
C PRO A 83 -3.38 -9.56 20.20
N GLU A 84 -3.84 -10.72 20.68
CA GLU A 84 -5.14 -11.29 20.28
C GLU A 84 -6.32 -10.39 20.66
N GLU A 85 -6.24 -9.72 21.83
CA GLU A 85 -7.23 -8.76 22.31
C GLU A 85 -6.57 -7.38 22.51
N PRO A 86 -6.57 -6.49 21.50
CA PRO A 86 -5.97 -5.17 21.62
C PRO A 86 -6.78 -4.27 22.55
N GLY A 87 -6.12 -3.70 23.58
CA GLY A 87 -6.74 -2.77 24.53
C GLY A 87 -6.97 -1.36 23.98
N ALA A 88 -6.39 -1.04 22.82
CA ALA A 88 -6.59 0.19 22.07
C ALA A 88 -6.34 -0.06 20.56
N ILE A 89 -6.84 0.83 19.71
CA ILE A 89 -6.59 0.81 18.27
C ILE A 89 -6.17 2.19 17.78
N SER A 90 -5.39 2.22 16.70
CA SER A 90 -5.10 3.43 15.93
C SER A 90 -5.73 3.30 14.54
N VAL A 91 -6.34 4.37 14.06
CA VAL A 91 -6.89 4.44 12.70
C VAL A 91 -6.05 5.45 11.92
N LEU A 92 -5.35 4.96 10.90
CA LEU A 92 -4.53 5.79 10.02
C LEU A 92 -5.27 5.93 8.69
N ILE A 93 -5.50 7.18 8.29
CA ILE A 93 -6.21 7.49 7.05
C ILE A 93 -5.25 8.26 6.16
N ARG A 94 -5.01 7.72 4.97
CA ARG A 94 -4.35 8.42 3.87
C ARG A 94 -5.41 8.80 2.84
N ARG A 95 -5.51 10.09 2.52
CA ARG A 95 -6.33 10.63 1.43
C ARG A 95 -5.40 11.38 0.50
N ASP A 96 -5.35 10.98 -0.77
CA ASP A 96 -4.55 11.65 -1.76
C ASP A 96 -5.41 12.68 -2.51
N TYR A 97 -4.83 13.84 -2.82
CA TYR A 97 -5.50 14.90 -3.59
C TYR A 97 -4.58 15.42 -4.68
N THR A 98 -5.13 15.65 -5.86
CA THR A 98 -4.50 16.44 -6.91
C THR A 98 -4.90 17.90 -6.77
N VAL A 99 -3.93 18.83 -6.78
CA VAL A 99 -4.22 20.27 -6.82
C VAL A 99 -4.62 20.67 -8.25
N ALA A 100 -5.91 20.57 -8.56
CA ALA A 100 -6.43 20.84 -9.90
C ALA A 100 -6.59 22.33 -10.21
N ASP A 101 -6.94 23.15 -9.21
CA ASP A 101 -7.06 24.61 -9.35
C ASP A 101 -6.27 25.33 -8.25
N PRO A 102 -4.95 25.55 -8.45
CA PRO A 102 -4.10 26.24 -7.50
C PRO A 102 -4.58 27.66 -7.15
N GLN A 103 -5.20 28.36 -8.12
CA GLN A 103 -5.66 29.72 -7.88
C GLN A 103 -6.91 29.75 -6.99
N ARG A 104 -7.81 28.79 -7.15
CA ARG A 104 -8.95 28.61 -6.24
C ARG A 104 -8.48 28.28 -4.84
N LEU A 105 -7.51 27.38 -4.70
CA LEU A 105 -6.93 27.02 -3.40
C LEU A 105 -6.40 28.25 -2.66
N VAL A 106 -5.57 29.07 -3.33
CA VAL A 106 -5.03 30.32 -2.75
C VAL A 106 -6.14 31.30 -2.39
N ARG A 107 -7.14 31.50 -3.27
CA ARG A 107 -8.28 32.38 -2.98
C ARG A 107 -9.11 31.92 -1.77
N GLN A 108 -9.25 30.60 -1.57
CA GLN A 108 -9.95 30.08 -0.39
C GLN A 108 -9.14 30.32 0.88
N ALA A 109 -7.83 30.05 0.85
CA ALA A 109 -6.94 30.32 1.97
C ALA A 109 -6.95 31.80 2.39
N GLU A 110 -6.94 32.73 1.43
CA GLU A 110 -7.03 34.17 1.68
C GLU A 110 -8.32 34.60 2.40
N ARG A 111 -9.45 33.93 2.11
CA ARG A 111 -10.73 34.22 2.79
C ARG A 111 -10.69 33.83 4.27
N VAL A 112 -9.93 32.79 4.59
CA VAL A 112 -9.85 32.20 5.92
C VAL A 112 -8.79 32.87 6.78
N SER A 113 -7.59 33.12 6.24
CA SER A 113 -6.48 33.76 6.98
C SER A 113 -6.70 35.25 7.26
N GLY A 114 -7.71 35.88 6.66
CA GLY A 114 -7.86 37.33 6.66
C GLY A 114 -6.79 38.02 5.80
N SER A 115 -7.01 39.27 5.41
CA SER A 115 -6.24 39.97 4.35
C SER A 115 -4.75 40.24 4.64
N ALA A 116 -4.19 39.70 5.72
CA ALA A 116 -2.80 39.95 6.15
C ALA A 116 -1.79 38.87 5.71
N ALA A 117 -2.25 37.74 5.13
CA ALA A 117 -1.37 36.70 4.59
C ALA A 117 -1.13 36.80 3.07
N ALA A 118 -1.71 37.82 2.42
CA ALA A 118 -1.83 37.92 0.96
C ALA A 118 -0.65 38.63 0.26
N GLU A 119 0.57 38.47 0.74
CA GLU A 119 1.76 38.88 -0.03
C GLU A 119 2.49 37.63 -0.53
N GLY A 120 2.00 37.09 -1.65
CA GLY A 120 2.68 36.04 -2.42
C GLY A 120 2.43 34.61 -1.92
N GLY A 121 1.19 34.29 -1.53
CA GLY A 121 0.80 32.97 -1.04
C GLY A 121 1.11 31.87 -2.04
N ASP A 122 2.21 31.15 -1.80
CA ASP A 122 2.53 29.91 -2.50
C ASP A 122 1.50 28.83 -2.13
N VAL A 123 1.29 27.87 -3.05
CA VAL A 123 0.30 26.78 -2.90
C VAL A 123 0.46 26.06 -1.58
N GLY A 124 1.71 25.82 -1.13
CA GLY A 124 1.98 25.17 0.15
C GLY A 124 1.48 25.95 1.36
N ALA A 125 1.57 27.28 1.34
CA ALA A 125 1.02 28.13 2.41
C ALA A 125 -0.51 28.10 2.41
N ALA A 126 -1.14 28.04 1.24
CA ALA A 126 -2.59 27.91 1.11
C ALA A 126 -3.09 26.57 1.65
N VAL A 127 -2.39 25.46 1.37
CA VAL A 127 -2.69 24.14 1.97
C VAL A 127 -2.61 24.23 3.50
N GLY A 128 -1.51 24.77 4.04
CA GLY A 128 -1.33 24.88 5.49
C GLY A 128 -2.41 25.73 6.17
N ALA A 129 -2.86 26.81 5.53
CA ALA A 129 -3.94 27.66 6.03
C ALA A 129 -5.29 26.93 6.04
N LEU A 130 -5.63 26.20 4.98
CA LEU A 130 -6.90 25.48 4.89
C LEU A 130 -6.96 24.30 5.88
N PHE A 131 -5.91 23.49 5.95
CA PHE A 131 -5.83 22.36 6.90
C PHE A 131 -5.61 22.81 8.36
N GLY A 132 -5.28 24.08 8.59
CA GLY A 132 -5.24 24.69 9.91
C GLY A 132 -6.59 25.23 10.40
N GLU A 133 -7.49 25.59 9.49
CA GLU A 133 -8.83 26.10 9.81
C GLU A 133 -9.90 25.01 9.79
N TYR A 134 -9.91 24.18 8.75
CA TYR A 134 -10.96 23.20 8.52
C TYR A 134 -10.57 21.82 9.05
N GLU A 135 -11.57 21.09 9.52
CA GLU A 135 -11.39 19.68 9.89
C GLU A 135 -11.07 18.85 8.63
N PRO A 136 -10.22 17.80 8.73
CA PRO A 136 -9.87 16.95 7.59
C PRO A 136 -11.08 16.33 6.87
N ASP A 137 -12.15 16.01 7.60
CA ASP A 137 -13.37 15.46 7.02
C ASP A 137 -14.19 16.51 6.27
N GLU A 138 -14.19 17.77 6.72
CA GLU A 138 -14.81 18.86 5.97
C GLU A 138 -14.06 19.14 4.65
N ILE A 139 -12.73 19.08 4.69
CA ILE A 139 -11.92 19.19 3.47
C ILE A 139 -12.23 18.04 2.52
N ALA A 140 -12.38 16.82 3.03
CA ALA A 140 -12.74 15.66 2.22
C ALA A 140 -14.11 15.82 1.56
N GLU A 141 -15.13 16.27 2.29
CA GLU A 141 -16.48 16.48 1.72
C GLU A 141 -16.52 17.60 0.67
N ARG A 142 -15.69 18.64 0.84
CA ARG A 142 -15.75 19.87 0.03
C ARG A 142 -14.50 20.10 -0.82
N HIS A 143 -13.73 19.05 -1.10
CA HIS A 143 -12.41 19.14 -1.77
C HIS A 143 -12.43 19.95 -3.08
N LYS A 144 -13.47 19.81 -3.90
CA LYS A 144 -13.67 20.55 -5.16
C LYS A 144 -13.85 22.07 -4.94
N GLU A 145 -14.39 22.49 -3.81
CA GLU A 145 -14.52 23.91 -3.45
C GLU A 145 -13.17 24.56 -3.14
N PHE A 146 -12.21 23.74 -2.70
CA PHE A 146 -10.83 24.13 -2.44
C PHE A 146 -9.92 24.01 -3.67
N GLY A 147 -10.41 23.46 -4.78
CA GLY A 147 -9.61 23.26 -5.99
C GLY A 147 -8.74 22.00 -5.93
N LEU A 148 -9.15 21.06 -5.08
CA LEU A 148 -8.59 19.73 -4.99
C LEU A 148 -9.50 18.75 -5.74
N GLU A 149 -8.90 17.74 -6.36
CA GLU A 149 -9.59 16.56 -6.88
C GLU A 149 -9.11 15.35 -6.09
N GLU A 150 -10.05 14.50 -5.68
CA GLU A 150 -9.77 13.29 -4.90
C GLU A 150 -9.00 12.25 -5.73
N GLY A 151 -7.97 11.66 -5.12
CA GLY A 151 -7.21 10.54 -5.64
C GLY A 151 -7.55 9.25 -4.91
N ASP A 152 -6.56 8.39 -4.71
CA ASP A 152 -6.76 7.17 -3.92
C ASP A 152 -6.81 7.46 -2.42
N SER A 153 -7.49 6.60 -1.68
CA SER A 153 -7.50 6.63 -0.23
C SER A 153 -7.31 5.24 0.38
N THR A 154 -6.66 5.22 1.55
CA THR A 154 -6.38 4.00 2.29
C THR A 154 -6.68 4.24 3.77
N LEU A 155 -7.39 3.31 4.39
CA LEU A 155 -7.65 3.27 5.83
C LEU A 155 -6.99 2.03 6.43
N TRP A 156 -6.14 2.24 7.42
CA TRP A 156 -5.50 1.20 8.22
C TRP A 156 -6.04 1.25 9.64
N VAL A 157 -6.41 0.09 10.18
CA VAL A 157 -6.67 -0.07 11.62
C VAL A 157 -5.58 -0.95 12.19
N THR A 158 -4.85 -0.43 13.17
CA THR A 158 -3.75 -1.15 13.82
C THR A 158 -4.03 -1.37 15.30
N ALA A 159 -3.54 -2.48 15.84
CA ALA A 159 -3.51 -2.72 17.28
C ALA A 159 -2.55 -1.74 17.96
N ALA A 160 -2.96 -1.19 19.11
CA ALA A 160 -2.15 -0.28 19.92
C ALA A 160 -2.24 -0.64 21.42
N GLY A 161 -1.28 -0.13 22.19
CA GLY A 161 -1.33 -0.16 23.65
C GLY A 161 -2.10 1.03 24.22
N PRO A 162 -2.77 0.89 25.38
CA PRO A 162 -3.33 2.04 26.09
C PRO A 162 -2.20 3.02 26.47
N ALA A 163 -2.42 4.32 26.31
CA ALA A 163 -1.44 5.36 26.60
C ALA A 163 -2.04 6.50 27.41
N GLU A 164 -1.17 7.30 28.02
CA GLU A 164 -1.57 8.49 28.76
C GLU A 164 -1.92 9.65 27.81
N PRO A 165 -2.74 10.64 28.27
CA PRO A 165 -3.09 11.79 27.46
C PRO A 165 -1.87 12.53 26.91
N GLY A 166 -1.82 12.68 25.58
CA GLY A 166 -0.74 13.37 24.86
C GLY A 166 0.40 12.48 24.39
N GLU A 167 0.54 11.25 24.89
CA GLU A 167 1.60 10.33 24.42
C GLU A 167 1.42 9.97 22.94
N TRP A 168 0.17 9.81 22.49
CA TRP A 168 -0.18 9.56 21.10
C TRP A 168 0.22 10.69 20.14
N LEU A 169 0.42 11.92 20.62
CA LEU A 169 0.76 13.08 19.79
C LEU A 169 2.26 13.24 19.57
N SER A 170 3.10 12.55 20.34
CA SER A 170 4.55 12.75 20.33
C SER A 170 5.22 12.23 19.04
N ALA A 171 4.76 11.11 18.51
CA ALA A 171 5.24 10.48 17.28
C ALA A 171 4.13 9.61 16.64
N PRO A 172 3.03 10.22 16.16
CA PRO A 172 1.84 9.48 15.74
C PRO A 172 2.06 8.54 14.54
N PHE A 173 3.09 8.79 13.73
CA PHE A 173 3.38 8.00 12.53
C PHE A 173 4.47 6.94 12.72
N ASP A 174 5.25 7.00 13.81
CA ASP A 174 6.27 5.98 14.11
C ASP A 174 5.63 4.63 14.50
N GLN A 175 4.34 4.64 14.83
CA GLN A 175 3.57 3.47 15.25
C GLN A 175 2.95 2.69 14.07
N ALA A 176 3.08 3.20 12.84
CA ALA A 176 2.54 2.56 11.64
C ALA A 176 3.39 1.33 11.24
N ASP A 177 3.25 0.24 12.01
CA ASP A 177 3.89 -1.06 11.74
C ASP A 177 2.89 -1.97 11.00
N PRO A 178 3.19 -2.38 9.74
CA PRO A 178 2.33 -3.29 8.99
C PRO A 178 2.03 -4.62 9.70
N ARG A 179 2.87 -5.05 10.64
CA ARG A 179 2.68 -6.28 11.43
C ARG A 179 1.61 -6.16 12.52
N HIS A 180 1.17 -4.95 12.84
CA HIS A 180 0.07 -4.71 13.78
C HIS A 180 -1.25 -4.37 13.09
N LEU A 181 -1.32 -4.53 11.76
CA LEU A 181 -2.51 -4.22 11.00
C LEU A 181 -3.62 -5.25 11.26
N LEU A 182 -4.75 -4.77 11.76
CA LEU A 182 -5.97 -5.55 11.97
C LEU A 182 -6.82 -5.58 10.70
N CYS A 183 -6.93 -4.43 10.01
CA CYS A 183 -7.59 -4.36 8.71
C CYS A 183 -7.08 -3.20 7.87
N ARG A 184 -7.19 -3.38 6.54
CA ARG A 184 -6.87 -2.40 5.51
C ARG A 184 -8.05 -2.29 4.55
N PHE A 185 -8.43 -1.06 4.23
CA PHE A 185 -9.42 -0.75 3.21
C PHE A 185 -8.76 0.21 2.22
N ASP A 186 -8.75 -0.15 0.94
CA ASP A 186 -8.30 0.72 -0.13
C ASP A 186 -9.52 1.11 -0.97
N VAL A 187 -9.66 2.42 -1.23
CA VAL A 187 -10.71 2.98 -2.09
C VAL A 187 -10.00 3.79 -3.17
N SER A 188 -10.32 3.51 -4.43
CA SER A 188 -9.79 4.28 -5.56
C SER A 188 -10.90 5.12 -6.16
N ALA A 189 -10.63 6.42 -6.34
CA ALA A 189 -11.60 7.37 -6.87
C ALA A 189 -12.13 6.98 -8.26
N VAL A 190 -11.34 6.27 -9.07
CA VAL A 190 -11.75 5.83 -10.41
C VAL A 190 -12.85 4.76 -10.37
N TYR A 191 -12.80 3.86 -9.38
CA TYR A 191 -13.77 2.76 -9.25
C TYR A 191 -14.99 3.14 -8.39
N ASP A 192 -14.87 4.19 -7.56
CA ASP A 192 -15.98 4.70 -6.75
C ASP A 192 -17.04 5.41 -7.61
N GLU A 193 -16.61 6.18 -8.62
CA GLU A 193 -17.52 6.85 -9.58
C GLU A 193 -18.37 5.86 -10.41
N GLU A 194 -17.86 4.65 -10.69
CA GLU A 194 -18.61 3.59 -11.39
C GLU A 194 -19.71 2.97 -10.51
N THR A 195 -19.49 2.90 -9.20
CA THR A 195 -20.41 2.23 -8.26
C THR A 195 -21.66 3.09 -7.97
N ASP A 196 -21.52 4.41 -7.94
CA ASP A 196 -22.64 5.35 -7.76
C ASP A 196 -23.54 5.44 -9.02
N ALA A 197 -22.98 5.24 -10.21
CA ALA A 197 -23.73 5.20 -11.47
C ALA A 197 -24.64 3.96 -11.55
N ASP A 198 -24.16 2.79 -11.11
CA ASP A 198 -24.91 1.53 -11.13
C ASP A 198 -26.02 1.45 -10.06
N ALA A 199 -25.88 2.18 -8.94
CA ALA A 199 -26.90 2.25 -7.90
C ALA A 199 -28.14 3.06 -8.35
N LEU A 200 -27.95 4.09 -9.18
CA LEU A 200 -29.03 4.91 -9.71
C LEU A 200 -29.85 4.20 -10.80
N ASP A 201 -29.24 3.30 -11.56
CA ASP A 201 -29.92 2.55 -12.64
C ASP A 201 -30.78 1.38 -12.11
N ARG A 202 -30.56 0.95 -10.85
CA ARG A 202 -31.40 -0.05 -10.16
C ARG A 202 -32.61 0.53 -9.42
N LEU A 203 -32.73 1.86 -9.38
CA LEU A 203 -33.82 2.59 -8.73
C LEU A 203 -34.73 3.36 -9.72
N ALA A 204 -34.51 3.22 -11.03
CA ALA A 204 -35.36 3.75 -12.10
C ALA A 204 -36.24 2.66 -12.74
#